data_AF-A0A356NNV2-F1
#
_entry.id   AF-A0A356NNV2-F1
#
_cell.length_a   1.000
_cell.length_b   1.000
_cell.length_c   1.000
_cell.angle_alpha   90.00
_cell.angle_beta   90.00
_cell.angle_gamma   90.00
#
_symmetry.space_group_name_H-M   'P 1'
#
loop_
_entity.id
_entity.type
_entity.pdbx_description
1 polymer ?
#
loop_
_entity_poly.entity_id
_entity_poly.type
_entity_poly.pdbx_seq_one_letter_code
_entity_poly.pdbx_strand_id
1 'polypeptide(L)'
;MKYHFKPICSRSGFTLIELLVVIAIIAILASLLSPALGKAKSKARQIECLNNLRQLTLALQMYADDFSDSIPTRTSTSANWIKTLKPYYSDPDVLKCPADGPTAKSSYLINGFNDWFAVRLDPEEFEQFKEWRGGATLRLTVIPNPSDTVIFGEKYKDSPHNHMDFYQGEGNDFEEINQAKHRAANQSKESGGSNYAFVDGSVRFMKYGTTMAPENLWAVTEQWRKAPVQSTGE
;
A
#
# COMPACT_ATOMS: atom_id res chain seq x y z
N MET A 1 32.62 16.68 74.30
CA MET A 1 32.69 17.51 73.07
C MET A 1 31.57 17.09 72.13
N LYS A 2 30.58 17.96 71.89
CA LYS A 2 29.49 17.73 70.92
C LYS A 2 29.73 18.66 69.74
N TYR A 3 29.98 18.11 68.55
CA TYR A 3 30.08 18.90 67.31
C TYR A 3 28.67 19.18 66.78
N HIS A 4 28.28 20.45 66.77
CA HIS A 4 27.07 20.93 66.10
C HIS A 4 27.37 21.15 64.61
N PHE A 5 26.91 20.23 63.74
CA PHE A 5 26.90 20.47 62.30
C PHE A 5 25.68 21.35 61.96
N LYS A 6 25.94 22.58 61.50
CA LYS A 6 24.92 23.46 60.90
C LYS A 6 24.73 23.07 59.44
N PRO A 7 23.55 22.61 59.00
CA PRO A 7 23.29 22.43 57.58
C PRO A 7 23.13 23.81 56.92
N ILE A 8 24.06 24.17 56.04
CA ILE A 8 23.88 25.31 55.13
C ILE A 8 23.13 24.77 53.91
N CYS A 9 21.80 24.72 53.99
CA CYS A 9 20.96 24.52 52.82
C CYS A 9 20.26 25.85 52.50
N SER A 10 20.91 26.70 51.72
CA SER A 10 20.21 27.76 51.01
C SER A 10 19.39 27.09 49.91
N ARG A 11 18.10 26.87 50.14
CA ARG A 11 17.18 26.50 49.06
C ARG A 11 17.00 27.75 48.19
N SER A 12 17.75 27.87 47.10
CA SER A 12 17.39 28.81 46.03
C SER A 12 16.13 28.26 45.38
N GLY A 13 14.97 28.83 45.74
CA GLY A 13 13.72 28.53 45.05
C GLY A 13 13.77 29.07 43.62
N PHE A 14 13.33 28.26 42.67
CA PHE A 14 13.11 28.73 41.29
C PHE A 14 12.06 29.83 41.32
N THR A 15 12.34 30.97 40.69
CA THR A 15 11.32 32.02 40.55
C THR A 15 10.29 31.62 39.51
N LEU A 16 9.07 32.12 39.66
CA LEU A 16 7.99 31.90 38.70
C LEU A 16 8.35 32.43 37.30
N ILE A 17 9.14 33.51 37.23
CA ILE A 17 9.63 34.08 35.97
C ILE A 17 10.65 33.17 35.29
N GLU A 18 11.62 32.61 36.02
CA GLU A 18 12.60 31.68 35.43
C GLU A 18 11.91 30.45 34.84
N LEU A 19 10.91 29.90 35.54
CA LEU A 19 10.12 28.78 35.01
C LEU A 19 9.33 29.17 33.76
N LEU A 20 8.68 30.34 33.77
CA LEU A 20 7.89 30.85 32.63
C LEU A 20 8.75 31.05 31.37
N VAL A 21 9.96 31.61 31.51
CA VAL A 21 10.86 31.83 30.37
C VAL A 21 11.30 30.49 29.77
N VAL A 22 11.61 29.50 30.62
CA VAL A 22 12.04 28.17 30.16
C VAL A 22 10.93 27.47 29.39
N ILE A 23 9.70 27.44 29.92
CA ILE A 23 8.58 26.82 29.19
C ILE A 23 8.25 27.57 27.90
N ALA A 24 8.41 28.91 27.87
CA ALA A 24 8.21 29.70 26.66
C ALA A 24 9.22 29.34 25.57
N ILE A 25 10.51 29.19 25.93
CA ILE A 25 11.56 28.75 24.99
C ILE A 25 11.27 27.33 24.49
N ILE A 26 10.93 26.39 25.38
CA ILE A 26 10.57 25.02 24.99
C ILE A 26 9.37 25.01 24.04
N ALA A 27 8.34 25.82 24.31
CA ALA A 27 7.15 25.91 23.45
C ALA A 27 7.49 26.42 22.05
N ILE A 28 8.33 27.46 21.94
CA ILE A 28 8.81 27.98 20.64
C ILE A 28 9.56 26.89 19.87
N LEU A 29 10.53 26.23 20.51
CA LEU A 29 11.33 25.18 19.87
C LEU A 29 10.47 23.98 19.46
N ALA A 30 9.55 23.54 20.32
CA ALA A 30 8.65 22.43 20.02
C ALA A 30 7.70 22.75 18.85
N SER A 31 7.21 23.99 18.76
CA SER A 31 6.33 24.43 17.66
C SER A 31 7.00 24.33 16.29
N LEU A 32 8.31 24.60 16.21
CA LEU A 32 9.09 24.50 14.98
C LEU A 32 9.40 23.05 14.59
N LEU A 33 9.55 22.16 15.57
CA LEU A 33 9.87 20.74 15.36
C LEU A 33 8.65 19.89 14.99
N SER A 34 7.46 20.23 15.51
CA SER A 34 6.21 19.48 15.28
C SER A 34 5.90 19.20 13.79
N PRO A 35 5.91 20.18 12.86
CA PRO A 35 5.63 19.91 11.45
C PRO A 35 6.70 19.04 10.77
N ALA A 36 7.98 19.18 11.17
CA ALA A 36 9.07 18.36 10.64
C ALA A 36 8.95 16.89 11.10
N LEU A 37 8.66 16.68 12.39
CA LEU A 37 8.45 15.35 12.96
C LEU A 37 7.23 14.64 12.35
N GLY A 38 6.14 15.39 12.09
CA GLY A 38 4.96 14.86 11.41
C GLY A 38 5.28 14.32 10.01
N LYS A 39 6.07 15.07 9.21
CA LYS A 39 6.53 14.64 7.89
C LYS A 39 7.49 13.44 7.96
N ALA A 40 8.41 13.43 8.92
CA ALA A 40 9.33 12.31 9.11
C ALA A 40 8.56 11.03 9.46
N LYS A 41 7.58 11.12 10.36
CA LYS A 41 6.73 9.98 10.75
C LYS A 41 5.88 9.44 9.59
N SER A 42 5.30 10.32 8.75
CA SER A 42 4.54 9.86 7.59
C SER A 42 5.44 9.18 6.56
N LYS A 43 6.67 9.69 6.33
CA LYS A 43 7.65 9.05 5.46
C LYS A 43 8.15 7.72 6.00
N ALA A 44 8.38 7.59 7.32
CA ALA A 44 8.73 6.31 7.92
C ALA A 44 7.64 5.26 7.68
N ARG A 45 6.37 5.61 7.91
CA ARG A 45 5.23 4.73 7.61
C ARG A 45 5.16 4.34 6.14
N GLN A 46 5.39 5.29 5.23
CA GLN A 46 5.45 5.01 3.79
C GLN A 46 6.53 3.97 3.45
N ILE A 47 7.74 4.13 4.01
CA ILE A 47 8.85 3.21 3.77
C ILE A 47 8.53 1.81 4.29
N GLU A 48 7.88 1.72 5.44
CA GLU A 48 7.42 0.45 6.01
C GLU A 48 6.35 -0.21 5.11
N CYS A 49 5.36 0.54 4.61
CA CYS A 49 4.39 0.01 3.65
C CYS A 49 5.04 -0.46 2.35
N LEU A 50 6.09 0.23 1.89
CA LEU A 50 6.88 -0.16 0.72
C LEU A 50 7.64 -1.46 0.99
N ASN A 51 8.23 -1.61 2.18
CA ASN A 51 8.93 -2.83 2.57
C ASN A 51 7.97 -4.03 2.69
N ASN A 52 6.75 -3.80 3.17
CA ASN A 52 5.71 -4.82 3.21
C ASN A 52 5.33 -5.30 1.80
N LEU A 53 5.18 -4.38 0.83
CA LEU A 53 5.01 -4.77 -0.58
C LEU A 53 6.18 -5.56 -1.14
N ARG A 54 7.43 -5.22 -0.78
CA ARG A 54 8.61 -6.00 -1.21
C ARG A 54 8.56 -7.43 -0.68
N GLN A 55 8.22 -7.60 0.60
CA GLN A 55 8.06 -8.92 1.20
C GLN A 55 6.93 -9.73 0.54
N LEU A 56 5.80 -9.09 0.24
CA LEU A 56 4.69 -9.73 -0.49
C LEU A 56 5.06 -10.11 -1.93
N THR A 57 5.83 -9.26 -2.60
CA THR A 57 6.31 -9.52 -3.97
C THR A 57 7.29 -10.68 -3.99
N LEU A 58 8.21 -10.73 -3.03
CA LEU A 58 9.11 -11.87 -2.85
C LEU A 58 8.34 -13.15 -2.54
N ALA A 59 7.35 -13.08 -1.65
CA ALA A 59 6.48 -14.22 -1.34
C ALA A 59 5.74 -14.75 -2.58
N LEU A 60 5.28 -13.85 -3.45
CA LEU A 60 4.67 -14.22 -4.72
C LEU A 60 5.66 -14.86 -5.70
N GLN A 61 6.89 -14.35 -5.78
CA GLN A 61 7.94 -14.94 -6.62
C GLN A 61 8.32 -16.34 -6.15
N MET A 62 8.49 -16.54 -4.84
CA MET A 62 8.75 -17.87 -4.27
C MET A 62 7.59 -18.85 -4.53
N TYR A 63 6.34 -18.37 -4.45
CA TYR A 63 5.19 -19.17 -4.85
C TYR A 63 5.24 -19.52 -6.35
N ALA A 64 5.53 -18.55 -7.21
CA ALA A 64 5.61 -18.80 -8.65
C ALA A 64 6.69 -19.85 -8.97
N ASP A 65 7.85 -19.79 -8.31
CA ASP A 65 8.93 -20.78 -8.44
C ASP A 65 8.46 -22.21 -8.11
N ASP A 66 7.66 -22.36 -7.05
CA ASP A 66 7.11 -23.66 -6.64
C ASP A 66 5.95 -24.14 -7.54
N PHE A 67 5.20 -23.22 -8.15
CA PHE A 67 3.95 -23.48 -8.88
C PHE A 67 4.07 -23.22 -10.40
N SER A 68 5.18 -23.63 -11.01
CA SER A 68 5.38 -23.56 -12.47
C SER A 68 5.16 -22.15 -13.04
N ASP A 69 5.74 -21.16 -12.37
CA ASP A 69 5.69 -19.73 -12.70
C ASP A 69 4.29 -19.11 -12.62
N SER A 70 3.32 -19.78 -11.98
CA SER A 70 1.92 -19.36 -11.97
C SER A 70 1.59 -18.45 -10.78
N ILE A 71 0.70 -17.49 -10.98
CA ILE A 71 0.16 -16.66 -9.89
C ILE A 71 -0.96 -17.40 -9.12
N PRO A 72 -1.26 -17.02 -7.87
CA PRO A 72 -2.42 -17.53 -7.16
C PRO A 72 -3.71 -17.31 -7.96
N THR A 73 -4.54 -18.35 -8.06
CA THR A 73 -5.81 -18.30 -8.78
C THR A 73 -6.77 -17.30 -8.14
N ARG A 74 -7.48 -16.54 -8.98
CA ARG A 74 -8.53 -15.61 -8.55
C ARG A 74 -9.81 -16.39 -8.21
N THR A 75 -10.01 -16.77 -6.95
CA THR A 75 -11.22 -17.53 -6.52
C THR A 75 -11.96 -16.85 -5.35
N SER A 76 -13.29 -17.04 -5.28
CA SER A 76 -14.14 -16.59 -4.17
C SER A 76 -14.03 -17.47 -2.91
N THR A 77 -13.30 -18.58 -3.02
CA THR A 77 -13.20 -19.57 -1.96
C THR A 77 -12.21 -19.16 -0.86
N SER A 78 -12.02 -20.03 0.12
CA SER A 78 -10.98 -19.89 1.14
C SER A 78 -9.54 -19.88 0.60
N ALA A 79 -9.30 -19.95 -0.72
CA ALA A 79 -7.99 -19.94 -1.36
C ALA A 79 -7.68 -18.61 -2.08
N ASN A 80 -7.91 -17.46 -1.43
CA ASN A 80 -7.45 -16.16 -1.96
C ASN A 80 -5.91 -16.06 -1.91
N TRP A 81 -5.31 -15.09 -2.63
CA TRP A 81 -3.86 -14.90 -2.65
C TRP A 81 -3.26 -14.74 -1.24
N ILE A 82 -3.98 -14.08 -0.31
CA ILE A 82 -3.52 -13.88 1.07
C ILE A 82 -3.26 -15.22 1.75
N LYS A 83 -4.21 -16.16 1.65
CA LYS A 83 -4.06 -17.49 2.26
C LYS A 83 -3.11 -18.38 1.47
N THR A 84 -3.10 -18.26 0.15
CA THR A 84 -2.20 -19.01 -0.74
C THR A 84 -0.74 -18.65 -0.50
N LEU A 85 -0.43 -17.37 -0.32
CA LEU A 85 0.92 -16.88 -0.05
C LEU A 85 1.32 -17.01 1.43
N LYS A 86 0.41 -17.44 2.33
CA LYS A 86 0.68 -17.54 3.77
C LYS A 86 1.95 -18.34 4.13
N PRO A 87 2.29 -19.45 3.44
CA PRO A 87 3.55 -20.15 3.71
C PRO A 87 4.81 -19.35 3.36
N TYR A 88 4.67 -18.33 2.51
CA TYR A 88 5.78 -17.58 1.91
C TYR A 88 6.06 -16.23 2.59
N TYR A 89 5.21 -15.80 3.53
CA TYR A 89 5.49 -14.67 4.40
C TYR A 89 5.34 -15.07 5.87
N SER A 90 6.30 -14.65 6.71
CA SER A 90 6.36 -15.10 8.11
C SER A 90 5.43 -14.30 9.04
N ASP A 91 5.23 -13.02 8.76
CA ASP A 91 4.49 -12.11 9.64
C ASP A 91 3.17 -11.67 8.97
N PRO A 92 1.99 -11.94 9.56
CA PRO A 92 0.71 -11.49 9.01
C PRO A 92 0.55 -9.96 8.99
N ASP A 93 1.32 -9.21 9.76
CA ASP A 93 1.28 -7.75 9.72
C ASP A 93 1.88 -7.18 8.43
N VAL A 94 2.58 -7.98 7.63
CA VAL A 94 2.99 -7.62 6.26
C VAL A 94 1.81 -7.29 5.35
N LEU A 95 0.60 -7.76 5.67
CA LEU A 95 -0.62 -7.50 4.90
C LEU A 95 -1.19 -6.10 5.16
N LYS A 96 -0.66 -5.37 6.15
CA LYS A 96 -1.17 -4.08 6.61
C LYS A 96 -0.13 -3.00 6.40
N CYS A 97 -0.58 -1.86 5.89
CA CYS A 97 0.21 -0.66 5.81
C CYS A 97 -0.02 0.16 7.07
N PRO A 98 1.02 0.53 7.85
CA PRO A 98 0.87 1.37 9.05
C PRO A 98 0.23 2.75 8.79
N ALA A 99 0.14 3.19 7.54
CA ALA A 99 -0.61 4.40 7.18
C ALA A 99 -2.14 4.25 7.38
N ASP A 100 -2.69 3.03 7.28
CA ASP A 100 -4.13 2.77 7.47
C ASP A 100 -4.50 2.61 8.96
N GLY A 101 -3.49 2.54 9.84
CA GLY A 101 -3.66 2.34 11.27
C GLY A 101 -3.98 0.90 11.67
N PRO A 102 -4.15 0.64 12.98
CA PRO A 102 -4.16 -0.72 13.53
C PRO A 102 -5.42 -1.53 13.20
N THR A 103 -6.51 -0.87 12.78
CA THR A 103 -7.79 -1.54 12.49
C THR A 103 -7.92 -2.01 11.04
N ALA A 104 -6.91 -1.77 10.20
CA ALA A 104 -6.92 -2.22 8.81
C ALA A 104 -6.90 -3.76 8.74
N LYS A 105 -7.76 -4.33 7.88
CA LYS A 105 -7.82 -5.78 7.65
C LYS A 105 -6.76 -6.23 6.65
N SER A 106 -6.65 -5.50 5.53
CA SER A 106 -5.59 -5.63 4.53
C SER A 106 -5.42 -4.29 3.81
N SER A 107 -4.22 -4.02 3.33
CA SER A 107 -3.87 -2.72 2.73
C SER A 107 -3.46 -2.80 1.26
N TYR A 108 -3.46 -4.01 0.68
CA TYR A 108 -2.94 -4.30 -0.65
C TYR A 108 -3.92 -5.10 -1.51
N LEU A 109 -3.87 -4.87 -2.82
CA LEU A 109 -4.55 -5.64 -3.88
C LEU A 109 -3.50 -6.31 -4.76
N ILE A 110 -3.78 -7.53 -5.20
CA ILE A 110 -3.05 -8.16 -6.30
C ILE A 110 -3.76 -7.87 -7.64
N ASN A 111 -3.03 -7.83 -8.74
CA ASN A 111 -3.63 -7.71 -10.07
C ASN A 111 -4.46 -8.97 -10.39
N GLY A 112 -5.68 -8.77 -10.92
CA GLY A 112 -6.54 -9.87 -11.39
C GLY A 112 -6.26 -10.30 -12.84
N PHE A 113 -5.52 -9.52 -13.62
CA PHE A 113 -5.18 -9.79 -15.03
C PHE A 113 -6.41 -10.06 -15.92
N ASN A 114 -7.52 -9.40 -15.59
CA ASN A 114 -8.82 -9.68 -16.18
C ASN A 114 -8.84 -9.42 -17.69
N ASP A 115 -8.09 -8.42 -18.14
CA ASP A 115 -7.96 -8.07 -19.55
C ASP A 115 -7.23 -9.17 -20.33
N TRP A 116 -6.23 -9.81 -19.73
CA TRP A 116 -5.55 -10.96 -20.33
C TRP A 116 -6.48 -12.16 -20.43
N PHE A 117 -7.22 -12.47 -19.34
CA PHE A 117 -8.16 -13.59 -19.34
C PHE A 117 -9.32 -13.36 -20.30
N ALA A 118 -9.82 -12.13 -20.45
CA ALA A 118 -10.88 -11.78 -21.39
C ALA A 118 -10.53 -12.08 -22.85
N VAL A 119 -9.24 -12.04 -23.21
CA VAL A 119 -8.75 -12.29 -24.57
C VAL A 119 -8.37 -13.75 -24.79
N ARG A 120 -8.12 -14.52 -23.72
CA ARG A 120 -7.51 -15.87 -23.81
C ARG A 120 -8.41 -17.01 -23.37
N LEU A 121 -9.37 -16.76 -22.49
CA LEU A 121 -10.34 -17.76 -22.08
C LEU A 121 -11.47 -17.85 -23.08
N ASP A 122 -12.06 -19.04 -23.19
CA ASP A 122 -13.32 -19.20 -23.91
C ASP A 122 -14.44 -18.39 -23.21
N PRO A 123 -15.46 -17.90 -23.93
CA PRO A 123 -16.48 -17.04 -23.33
C PRO A 123 -17.16 -17.64 -22.09
N GLU A 124 -17.43 -18.94 -22.08
CA GLU A 124 -18.01 -19.64 -20.93
C GLU A 124 -17.05 -19.67 -19.73
N GLU A 125 -15.77 -19.93 -19.97
CA GLU A 125 -14.74 -19.91 -18.93
C GLU A 125 -14.52 -18.50 -18.37
N PHE A 126 -14.61 -17.48 -19.23
CA PHE A 126 -14.49 -16.09 -18.81
C PHE A 126 -15.67 -15.63 -17.95
N GLU A 127 -16.90 -16.07 -18.24
CA GLU A 127 -18.05 -15.84 -17.36
C GLU A 127 -17.82 -16.48 -15.98
N GLN A 128 -17.30 -17.72 -15.92
CA GLN A 128 -16.95 -18.36 -14.66
C GLN A 128 -15.87 -17.56 -13.91
N PHE A 129 -14.83 -17.08 -14.61
CA PHE A 129 -13.77 -16.26 -14.04
C PHE A 129 -14.30 -14.96 -13.40
N LYS A 130 -15.23 -14.25 -14.08
CA LYS A 130 -15.88 -13.05 -13.54
C LYS A 130 -16.69 -13.32 -12.28
N GLU A 131 -17.30 -14.50 -12.18
CA GLU A 131 -18.00 -14.96 -10.98
C GLU A 131 -17.06 -15.48 -9.87
N TRP A 132 -15.74 -15.29 -10.01
CA TRP A 132 -14.72 -15.80 -9.11
C TRP A 132 -14.75 -17.33 -8.96
N ARG A 133 -15.17 -18.01 -10.04
CA ARG A 133 -15.25 -19.45 -10.17
C ARG A 133 -14.18 -19.93 -11.16
N GLY A 134 -13.82 -21.20 -11.05
CA GLY A 134 -12.78 -21.81 -11.87
C GLY A 134 -11.38 -21.73 -11.24
N GLY A 135 -10.39 -22.20 -12.00
CA GLY A 135 -8.99 -22.33 -11.58
C GLY A 135 -8.02 -21.61 -12.53
N ALA A 136 -8.50 -20.60 -13.26
CA ALA A 136 -7.68 -19.87 -14.20
C ALA A 136 -6.51 -19.20 -13.47
N THR A 137 -5.31 -19.44 -13.99
CA THR A 137 -4.07 -18.83 -13.53
C THR A 137 -3.28 -18.33 -14.73
N LEU A 138 -2.34 -17.44 -14.47
CA LEU A 138 -1.46 -16.83 -15.44
C LEU A 138 -0.01 -17.04 -14.99
N ARG A 139 0.86 -17.34 -15.96
CA ARG A 139 2.31 -17.42 -15.72
C ARG A 139 2.94 -16.03 -15.76
N LEU A 140 3.83 -15.70 -14.83
CA LEU A 140 4.49 -14.39 -14.81
C LEU A 140 5.30 -14.15 -16.10
N THR A 141 5.89 -15.20 -16.67
CA THR A 141 6.65 -15.17 -17.93
C THR A 141 5.83 -14.81 -19.17
N VAL A 142 4.49 -14.93 -19.15
CA VAL A 142 3.66 -14.55 -20.31
C VAL A 142 3.37 -13.05 -20.37
N ILE A 143 3.77 -12.29 -19.35
CA ILE A 143 3.55 -10.84 -19.26
C ILE A 143 4.60 -10.13 -20.12
N PRO A 144 4.22 -9.41 -21.20
CA PRO A 144 5.19 -8.84 -22.14
C PRO A 144 6.10 -7.76 -21.53
N ASN A 145 5.56 -6.92 -20.66
CA ASN A 145 6.26 -5.76 -20.09
C ASN A 145 6.29 -5.85 -18.56
N PRO A 146 7.09 -6.76 -17.96
CA PRO A 146 7.02 -7.02 -16.51
C PRO A 146 7.44 -5.82 -15.66
N SER A 147 8.36 -4.98 -16.14
CA SER A 147 8.75 -3.74 -15.48
C SER A 147 7.68 -2.65 -15.52
N ASP A 148 6.73 -2.72 -16.45
CA ASP A 148 5.65 -1.75 -16.63
C ASP A 148 4.27 -2.41 -16.44
N THR A 149 4.23 -3.48 -15.66
CA THR A 149 3.00 -4.14 -15.23
C THR A 149 2.94 -4.19 -13.71
N VAL A 150 1.92 -3.55 -13.14
CA VAL A 150 1.66 -3.58 -11.71
C VAL A 150 1.12 -4.96 -11.33
N ILE A 151 1.68 -5.55 -10.27
CA ILE A 151 1.21 -6.80 -9.68
C ILE A 151 0.59 -6.62 -8.30
N PHE A 152 1.10 -5.69 -7.48
CA PHE A 152 0.45 -5.28 -6.24
C PHE A 152 0.30 -3.76 -6.16
N GLY A 153 -0.78 -3.30 -5.52
CA GLY A 153 -1.02 -1.89 -5.24
C GLY A 153 -1.65 -1.67 -3.89
N GLU A 154 -1.49 -0.46 -3.35
CA GLU A 154 -2.12 -0.04 -2.09
C GLU A 154 -3.60 0.35 -2.32
N LYS A 155 -4.50 -0.19 -1.50
CA LYS A 155 -5.95 0.07 -1.58
C LYS A 155 -6.48 0.93 -0.45
N TYR A 156 -7.73 1.37 -0.52
CA TYR A 156 -8.38 2.00 0.61
C TYR A 156 -8.53 1.03 1.78
N LYS A 157 -8.41 1.58 3.00
CA LYS A 157 -8.44 0.81 4.25
C LYS A 157 -9.70 -0.05 4.41
N ASP A 158 -10.85 0.51 4.02
CA ASP A 158 -12.16 -0.10 4.23
C ASP A 158 -12.60 -0.98 3.05
N SER A 159 -11.78 -1.03 1.99
CA SER A 159 -12.01 -1.85 0.81
C SER A 159 -12.04 -3.35 1.19
N PRO A 160 -13.11 -4.09 0.85
CA PRO A 160 -13.13 -5.55 1.00
C PRO A 160 -12.34 -6.28 -0.11
N HIS A 161 -11.95 -5.58 -1.18
CA HIS A 161 -11.36 -6.18 -2.37
C HIS A 161 -9.95 -6.69 -2.09
N ASN A 162 -9.60 -7.83 -2.68
CA ASN A 162 -8.25 -8.41 -2.59
C ASN A 162 -7.58 -8.53 -3.96
N HIS A 163 -8.36 -8.50 -5.04
CA HIS A 163 -7.85 -8.48 -6.41
C HIS A 163 -8.37 -7.23 -7.10
N MET A 164 -7.61 -6.73 -8.05
CA MET A 164 -8.04 -5.72 -9.02
C MET A 164 -8.95 -6.38 -10.07
N ASP A 165 -10.23 -6.02 -10.12
CA ASP A 165 -11.16 -6.42 -11.17
C ASP A 165 -11.50 -5.27 -12.14
N PHE A 166 -11.24 -5.47 -13.43
CA PHE A 166 -11.59 -4.51 -14.48
C PHE A 166 -13.02 -4.66 -15.02
N TYR A 167 -13.72 -5.76 -14.69
CA TYR A 167 -14.98 -6.13 -15.34
C TYR A 167 -16.17 -6.21 -14.37
N GLN A 168 -16.05 -5.69 -13.15
CA GLN A 168 -17.12 -5.71 -12.16
C GLN A 168 -18.10 -4.53 -12.35
N GLY A 169 -19.03 -4.64 -13.30
CA GLY A 169 -20.24 -3.79 -13.39
C GLY A 169 -20.00 -2.27 -13.55
N GLU A 170 -20.95 -1.45 -13.04
CA GLU A 170 -20.78 0.01 -12.91
C GLU A 170 -19.99 0.31 -11.63
N GLY A 171 -18.77 0.84 -11.76
CA GLY A 171 -17.85 1.11 -10.64
C GLY A 171 -16.68 0.13 -10.56
N ASN A 172 -15.88 0.05 -11.63
CA ASN A 172 -14.63 -0.72 -11.70
C ASN A 172 -13.73 -0.48 -10.47
N ASP A 173 -12.98 -1.50 -10.02
CA ASP A 173 -12.10 -1.47 -8.82
C ASP A 173 -10.98 -0.40 -8.86
N PHE A 174 -10.94 0.46 -9.88
CA PHE A 174 -10.18 1.71 -9.89
C PHE A 174 -10.48 2.59 -8.66
N GLU A 175 -11.73 2.57 -8.17
CA GLU A 175 -12.14 3.31 -6.98
C GLU A 175 -11.60 2.71 -5.67
N GLU A 176 -11.21 1.44 -5.69
CA GLU A 176 -10.70 0.72 -4.52
C GLU A 176 -9.19 0.94 -4.33
N ILE A 177 -8.46 1.27 -5.41
CA ILE A 177 -7.06 1.68 -5.31
C ILE A 177 -6.98 3.05 -4.65
N ASN A 178 -6.21 3.12 -3.57
CA ASN A 178 -5.85 4.40 -3.01
C ASN A 178 -4.59 4.89 -3.70
N GLN A 179 -4.72 5.71 -4.75
CA GLN A 179 -3.58 6.26 -5.50
C GLN A 179 -2.84 7.40 -4.77
N ALA A 180 -3.36 7.86 -3.62
CA ALA A 180 -2.82 8.97 -2.84
C ALA A 180 -2.65 8.60 -1.36
N LYS A 181 -2.30 7.34 -1.06
CA LYS A 181 -2.21 6.82 0.31
C LYS A 181 -1.22 7.61 1.16
N HIS A 182 -0.09 7.97 0.56
CA HIS A 182 1.00 8.67 1.23
C HIS A 182 1.00 10.18 0.92
N ARG A 183 -0.18 10.77 0.81
CA ARG A 183 -0.35 12.23 0.68
C ARG A 183 -0.10 12.96 2.01
N ALA A 184 0.32 14.21 1.95
CA ALA A 184 0.36 15.05 3.14
C ALA A 184 -1.07 15.49 3.52
N ALA A 185 -1.33 15.66 4.82
CA ALA A 185 -2.67 15.93 5.36
C ALA A 185 -3.37 17.14 4.72
N ASN A 186 -2.61 18.18 4.37
CA ASN A 186 -3.14 19.46 3.85
C ASN A 186 -3.11 19.57 2.32
N GLN A 187 -2.97 18.46 1.60
CA GLN A 187 -2.94 18.46 0.14
C GLN A 187 -4.19 17.81 -0.46
N SER A 188 -4.48 18.11 -1.73
CA SER A 188 -5.64 17.60 -2.48
C SER A 188 -5.67 16.08 -2.52
N LYS A 189 -6.85 15.49 -2.80
CA LYS A 189 -6.99 14.03 -2.92
C LYS A 189 -6.16 13.43 -4.07
N GLU A 190 -5.78 14.26 -5.05
CA GLU A 190 -4.98 13.90 -6.22
C GLU A 190 -3.48 14.21 -6.03
N SER A 191 -3.08 14.58 -4.82
CA SER A 191 -1.69 14.90 -4.49
C SER A 191 -0.98 13.72 -3.83
N GLY A 192 0.34 13.67 -3.96
CA GLY A 192 1.15 12.60 -3.39
C GLY A 192 1.22 11.39 -4.31
N GLY A 193 0.93 10.21 -3.78
CA GLY A 193 1.10 8.95 -4.48
C GLY A 193 0.96 7.74 -3.56
N SER A 194 1.21 6.58 -4.13
CA SER A 194 1.14 5.28 -3.45
C SER A 194 2.25 4.35 -3.89
N ASN A 195 2.51 3.32 -3.10
CA ASN A 195 3.49 2.30 -3.44
C ASN A 195 2.84 1.19 -4.26
N TYR A 196 3.57 0.72 -5.27
CA TYR A 196 3.15 -0.38 -6.15
C TYR A 196 4.32 -1.34 -6.34
N ALA A 197 3.99 -2.62 -6.46
CA ALA A 197 4.92 -3.65 -6.91
C ALA A 197 4.66 -3.98 -8.36
N PHE A 198 5.72 -4.29 -9.09
CA PHE A 198 5.71 -4.66 -10.50
C PHE A 198 6.07 -6.14 -10.66
N VAL A 199 5.70 -6.70 -11.80
CA VAL A 199 5.93 -8.13 -12.12
C VAL A 199 7.43 -8.46 -12.13
N ASP A 200 8.29 -7.50 -12.46
CA ASP A 200 9.75 -7.65 -12.41
C ASP A 200 10.32 -7.77 -10.98
N GLY A 201 9.49 -7.67 -9.94
CA GLY A 201 9.91 -7.71 -8.54
C GLY A 201 10.24 -6.34 -7.95
N SER A 202 10.28 -5.28 -8.77
CA SER A 202 10.55 -3.94 -8.28
C SER A 202 9.35 -3.37 -7.52
N VAL A 203 9.64 -2.62 -6.45
CA VAL A 203 8.61 -1.90 -5.69
C VAL A 203 8.98 -0.42 -5.66
N ARG A 204 8.04 0.40 -6.15
CA ARG A 204 8.26 1.82 -6.44
C ARG A 204 7.10 2.65 -5.91
N PHE A 205 7.42 3.87 -5.50
CA PHE A 205 6.42 4.89 -5.25
C PHE A 205 6.02 5.54 -6.57
N MET A 206 4.73 5.52 -6.88
CA MET A 206 4.17 6.14 -8.08
C MET A 206 3.32 7.34 -7.67
N LYS A 207 3.44 8.42 -8.44
CA LYS A 207 2.60 9.61 -8.22
C LYS A 207 1.16 9.28 -8.60
N TYR A 208 0.22 10.00 -7.97
CA TYR A 208 -1.19 9.89 -8.32
C TYR A 208 -1.42 9.97 -9.84
N GLY A 209 -2.30 9.12 -10.38
CA GLY A 209 -2.66 9.06 -11.79
C GLY A 209 -1.65 8.36 -12.70
N THR A 210 -0.37 8.27 -12.31
CA THR A 210 0.70 7.76 -13.20
C THR A 210 0.65 6.25 -13.48
N THR A 211 -0.13 5.49 -12.70
CA THR A 211 -0.35 4.05 -12.95
C THR A 211 -1.52 3.79 -13.90
N MET A 212 -2.32 4.82 -14.22
CA MET A 212 -3.51 4.71 -15.06
C MET A 212 -3.39 5.52 -16.35
N ALA A 213 -2.57 6.58 -16.34
CA ALA A 213 -2.38 7.50 -17.45
C ALA A 213 -0.89 7.91 -17.58
N PRO A 214 -0.35 8.06 -18.80
CA PRO A 214 -1.01 7.92 -20.11
C PRO A 214 -1.22 6.46 -20.54
N GLU A 215 -0.54 5.51 -19.91
CA GLU A 215 -0.78 4.07 -20.08
C GLU A 215 -1.29 3.46 -18.76
N ASN A 216 -2.23 2.53 -18.87
CA ASN A 216 -2.71 1.76 -17.73
C ASN A 216 -1.73 0.62 -17.42
N LEU A 217 -0.93 0.80 -16.36
CA LEU A 217 0.08 -0.17 -15.93
C LEU A 217 -0.53 -1.41 -15.26
N TRP A 218 -1.83 -1.41 -14.95
CA TRP A 218 -2.53 -2.60 -14.45
C TRP A 218 -2.98 -3.53 -15.58
N ALA A 219 -3.04 -3.06 -16.82
CA ALA A 219 -3.40 -3.87 -17.97
C ALA A 219 -2.18 -4.54 -18.60
N VAL A 220 -2.39 -5.67 -19.27
CA VAL A 220 -1.35 -6.40 -20.02
C VAL A 220 -1.60 -6.31 -21.52
N THR A 221 -2.85 -6.32 -21.94
CA THR A 221 -3.29 -6.21 -23.33
C THR A 221 -3.19 -4.78 -23.84
N GLU A 222 -2.77 -4.62 -25.10
CA GLU A 222 -2.54 -3.29 -25.69
C GLU A 222 -3.81 -2.43 -25.70
N GLN A 223 -4.97 -3.04 -25.96
CA GLN A 223 -6.27 -2.37 -25.95
C GLN A 223 -6.54 -1.68 -24.61
N TRP A 224 -6.28 -2.36 -23.49
CA TRP A 224 -6.55 -1.84 -22.15
C TRP A 224 -5.43 -0.97 -21.61
N ARG A 225 -4.18 -1.19 -22.06
CA ARG A 225 -3.04 -0.29 -21.74
C ARG A 225 -3.22 1.10 -22.32
N LYS A 226 -3.74 1.19 -23.55
CA LYS A 226 -3.96 2.46 -24.28
C LYS A 226 -5.40 2.95 -24.22
N ALA A 227 -6.26 2.28 -23.45
CA ALA A 227 -7.63 2.73 -23.25
C ALA A 227 -7.60 4.12 -22.60
N PRO A 228 -8.40 5.10 -23.10
CA PRO A 228 -8.52 6.38 -22.43
C PRO A 228 -8.99 6.14 -21.00
N VAL A 229 -8.33 6.78 -20.03
CA VAL A 229 -8.73 6.75 -18.62
C VAL A 229 -10.21 7.11 -18.59
N GLN A 230 -11.07 6.21 -18.10
CA GLN A 230 -12.46 6.55 -17.86
C GLN A 230 -12.44 7.70 -16.86
N SER A 231 -12.67 8.92 -17.35
CA SER A 231 -12.76 10.10 -16.50
C SER A 231 -13.83 9.79 -15.47
N THR A 232 -13.45 9.72 -14.20
CA THR A 232 -14.41 9.83 -13.10
C THR A 232 -15.20 11.10 -13.37
N GLY A 233 -16.45 10.92 -13.80
CA GLY A 233 -17.36 12.02 -14.11
C GLY A 233 -17.52 12.92 -12.89
N GLU A 234 -17.83 14.17 -13.18
CA GLU A 234 -18.20 15.24 -12.25
C GLU A 234 -19.17 14.81 -11.14
#